data_AF-A0A968JIQ6-F1
#
_entry.id   AF-A0A968JIQ6-F1
#
_cell.length_a   1.000
_cell.length_b   1.000
_cell.length_c   1.000
_cell.angle_alpha   90.00
_cell.angle_beta   90.00
_cell.angle_gamma   90.00
#
_symmetry.space_group_name_H-M   'P 1'
#
loop_
_entity.id
_entity.type
_entity.pdbx_description
1 polymer ?
#
loop_
_entity_poly.entity_id
_entity_poly.type
_entity_poly.pdbx_seq_one_letter_code
_entity_poly.pdbx_strand_id
1 'polypeptide(L)'
;MLFCLYASTLLYAQSSYAQVGFGFSNPKTESFRYRFELYNNLIILPFILNHNTKDTLNFILDTGVSTTIITDASYIEKLGVTEKKQEDFGTRCRC
;
A
#
# COMPACT_ATOMS: atom_id res chain seq x y z
N MET A 1 45.55 -13.84 -7.57
CA MET A 1 44.18 -14.41 -7.59
C MET A 1 43.26 -13.83 -6.52
N LEU A 2 43.67 -13.81 -5.24
CA LEU A 2 42.83 -13.35 -4.12
C LEU A 2 42.35 -11.87 -4.25
N PHE A 3 43.18 -11.00 -4.83
CA PHE A 3 42.86 -9.58 -5.04
C PHE A 3 41.79 -9.34 -6.12
N CYS A 4 41.77 -10.16 -7.18
CA CYS A 4 40.73 -10.08 -8.22
C CYS A 4 39.36 -10.52 -7.69
N LEU A 5 39.33 -11.55 -6.83
CA LEU A 5 38.10 -12.03 -6.21
C LEU A 5 37.47 -10.99 -5.29
N TYR A 6 38.28 -10.22 -4.55
CA TYR A 6 37.82 -9.12 -3.71
C TYR A 6 37.27 -7.94 -4.53
N ALA A 7 37.91 -7.62 -5.66
CA ALA A 7 37.42 -6.56 -6.55
C ALA A 7 36.07 -6.90 -7.21
N SER A 8 35.83 -8.18 -7.54
CA SER A 8 34.56 -8.62 -8.15
C SER A 8 33.36 -8.52 -7.21
N THR A 9 33.53 -8.66 -5.89
CA THR A 9 32.42 -8.58 -4.94
C THR A 9 31.93 -7.16 -4.68
N LEU A 10 32.77 -6.14 -4.88
CA LEU A 10 32.40 -4.72 -4.71
C LEU A 10 31.53 -4.15 -5.86
N LEU A 11 31.43 -4.85 -7.00
CA LEU A 11 30.70 -4.39 -8.19
C LEU A 11 29.26 -4.92 -8.29
N TYR A 12 28.82 -5.77 -7.36
CA TYR A 12 27.42 -6.20 -7.29
C TYR A 12 26.59 -5.20 -6.50
N ALA A 13 26.25 -4.07 -7.13
CA ALA A 13 25.17 -3.21 -6.65
C ALA A 13 23.84 -3.98 -6.76
N GLN A 14 23.30 -4.41 -5.61
CA GLN A 14 21.99 -5.05 -5.55
C GLN A 14 20.94 -3.98 -5.85
N SER A 15 20.16 -4.16 -6.91
CA SER A 15 18.95 -3.38 -7.13
C SER A 15 17.94 -3.73 -6.03
N SER A 16 17.59 -2.75 -5.20
CA SER A 16 16.54 -2.92 -4.19
C SER A 16 15.19 -3.03 -4.89
N TYR A 17 14.47 -4.15 -4.68
CA TYR A 17 13.10 -4.30 -5.16
C TYR A 17 12.18 -3.38 -4.35
N ALA A 18 11.71 -2.30 -4.97
CA ALA A 18 10.56 -1.54 -4.47
C ALA A 18 9.27 -2.35 -4.68
N GLN A 19 8.20 -1.96 -3.97
CA GLN A 19 6.88 -2.58 -4.16
C GLN A 19 6.45 -2.42 -5.64
N VAL A 20 6.17 -3.53 -6.33
CA VAL A 20 5.76 -3.50 -7.74
C VAL A 20 4.44 -2.74 -7.87
N GLY A 21 4.42 -1.71 -8.72
CA GLY A 21 3.24 -0.87 -8.95
C GLY A 21 3.06 0.27 -7.94
N PHE A 22 3.97 0.45 -6.98
CA PHE A 22 3.97 1.60 -6.08
C PHE A 22 5.06 2.60 -6.47
N GLY A 23 4.65 3.81 -6.85
CA GLY A 23 5.57 4.87 -7.20
C GLY A 23 4.83 6.08 -7.75
N PHE A 24 5.55 7.20 -7.89
CA PHE A 24 5.02 8.38 -8.53
C PHE A 24 5.06 8.23 -10.06
N SER A 25 4.04 8.74 -10.74
CA SER A 25 4.02 8.75 -12.22
C SER A 25 5.18 9.55 -12.82
N ASN A 26 5.67 10.57 -12.10
CA ASN A 26 6.86 11.32 -12.47
C ASN A 26 8.07 10.80 -11.66
N PRO A 27 9.11 10.24 -12.31
CA PRO A 27 10.26 9.65 -11.61
C PRO A 27 11.13 10.67 -10.87
N LYS A 28 10.96 11.98 -11.12
CA LYS A 28 11.68 13.04 -10.39
C LYS A 28 10.94 13.49 -9.11
N THR A 29 9.73 13.01 -8.89
CA THR A 29 8.95 13.33 -7.70
C THR A 29 9.39 12.43 -6.57
N GLU A 30 9.80 13.02 -5.45
CA GLU A 30 10.23 12.28 -4.25
C GLU A 30 9.22 12.37 -3.11
N SER A 31 8.30 13.33 -3.15
CA SER A 31 7.30 13.52 -2.11
C SER A 31 5.98 14.05 -2.66
N PHE A 32 4.92 13.79 -1.92
CA PHE A 32 3.57 14.27 -2.22
C PHE A 32 2.95 14.82 -0.94
N ARG A 33 2.23 15.94 -1.05
CA ARG A 33 1.49 16.55 0.06
C ARG A 33 0.02 16.60 -0.32
N TYR A 34 -0.82 16.06 0.56
CA TYR A 34 -2.26 16.01 0.39
C TYR A 34 -2.97 16.70 1.57
N ARG A 35 -4.07 17.39 1.29
CA ARG A 35 -4.95 17.92 2.35
C ARG A 35 -5.97 16.87 2.71
N PHE A 36 -6.03 16.51 3.98
CA PHE A 36 -6.96 15.51 4.50
C PHE A 36 -8.01 16.15 5.39
N GLU A 37 -9.11 15.43 5.60
CA GLU A 37 -10.13 15.81 6.57
C GLU A 37 -9.87 15.08 7.89
N LEU A 38 -10.06 15.76 9.01
CA LEU A 38 -9.89 15.20 10.35
C LEU A 38 -11.24 15.14 11.04
N TYR A 39 -11.70 13.94 11.37
CA TYR A 39 -12.94 13.73 12.13
C TYR A 39 -12.67 12.81 13.29
N ASN A 40 -12.87 13.28 14.53
CA ASN A 40 -12.67 12.47 15.75
C ASN A 40 -11.30 11.77 15.80
N ASN A 41 -10.22 12.48 15.43
CA ASN A 41 -8.85 11.97 15.31
C ASN A 41 -8.59 10.97 14.18
N LEU A 42 -9.57 10.73 13.32
CA LEU A 42 -9.40 9.91 12.13
C LEU A 42 -9.01 10.80 10.95
N ILE A 43 -7.88 10.46 10.33
CA ILE A 43 -7.43 11.08 9.09
C ILE A 43 -8.21 10.41 7.95
N ILE A 44 -9.06 11.18 7.27
CA ILE A 44 -9.87 10.72 6.15
C ILE A 44 -9.20 11.14 4.83
N LEU A 45 -8.98 10.17 3.95
CA LEU A 45 -8.37 10.34 2.65
C LEU A 45 -9.29 9.79 1.54
N PRO A 46 -9.70 10.61 0.56
CA PRO A 46 -10.44 10.13 -0.59
C PRO A 46 -9.49 9.55 -1.64
N PHE A 47 -9.77 8.33 -2.10
CA PHE A 47 -9.01 7.65 -3.15
C PHE A 47 -9.93 6.98 -4.17
N ILE A 48 -9.47 6.95 -5.42
CA ILE A 48 -10.09 6.15 -6.48
C ILE A 48 -9.32 4.84 -6.57
N LEU A 49 -10.03 3.73 -6.46
CA LEU A 49 -9.44 2.40 -6.59
C LEU A 49 -9.65 1.87 -8.01
N ASN A 50 -8.56 1.46 -8.67
CA ASN A 50 -8.56 0.99 -10.05
C ASN A 50 -8.99 2.06 -11.08
N HIS A 51 -8.49 1.97 -12.31
CA HIS A 51 -8.83 2.93 -13.36
C HIS A 51 -10.27 2.81 -13.86
N ASN A 52 -10.91 1.66 -13.62
CA ASN A 52 -12.24 1.34 -14.15
C ASN A 52 -13.38 1.78 -13.24
N THR A 53 -13.12 2.13 -11.98
CA THR A 53 -14.15 2.68 -11.09
C THR A 53 -14.03 4.21 -11.06
N LYS A 54 -15.15 4.91 -11.26
CA LYS A 54 -15.20 6.37 -11.16
C LYS A 54 -15.54 6.86 -9.76
N ASP A 55 -15.89 5.95 -8.86
CA ASP A 55 -16.30 6.28 -7.51
C ASP A 55 -15.07 6.54 -6.63
N THR A 56 -15.16 7.58 -5.82
CA THR A 56 -14.16 7.89 -4.79
C THR A 56 -14.55 7.22 -3.48
N LEU A 57 -13.59 6.54 -2.86
CA LEU A 57 -13.72 5.87 -1.58
C LEU A 57 -12.99 6.65 -0.50
N ASN A 58 -13.64 6.80 0.65
CA ASN A 58 -13.03 7.42 1.82
C ASN A 58 -12.33 6.35 2.65
N PHE A 59 -11.03 6.52 2.85
CA PHE A 59 -10.20 5.67 3.68
C PHE A 59 -9.87 6.37 4.99
N ILE A 60 -9.91 5.60 6.07
CA ILE A 60 -9.35 6.01 7.36
C ILE A 60 -7.89 5.58 7.34
N LEU A 61 -6.98 6.54 7.52
CA LEU A 61 -5.56 6.24 7.70
C LEU A 61 -5.31 5.86 9.16
N ASP A 62 -5.16 4.56 9.40
CA ASP A 62 -4.85 4.01 10.71
C ASP A 62 -3.47 3.32 10.69
N THR A 63 -2.64 3.66 11.67
CA THR A 63 -1.29 3.08 11.84
C THR A 63 -1.29 1.84 12.74
N GLY A 64 -2.40 1.57 13.44
CA GLY A 64 -2.60 0.41 14.31
C GLY A 64 -3.01 -0.87 13.57
N VAL A 65 -3.16 -0.82 12.24
CA VAL A 65 -3.56 -1.96 11.40
C VAL A 65 -2.54 -2.18 10.28
N SER A 66 -2.23 -3.44 9.99
CA SER A 66 -1.27 -3.82 8.94
C SER A 66 -1.93 -4.05 7.58
N THR A 67 -3.25 -4.21 7.55
CA THR A 67 -4.02 -4.59 6.37
C THR A 67 -5.10 -3.54 6.13
N THR A 68 -5.23 -3.11 4.87
CA THR A 68 -6.35 -2.25 4.45
C THR A 68 -7.63 -3.08 4.33
N ILE A 69 -8.68 -2.66 5.04
CA ILE A 69 -9.98 -3.34 5.05
C ILE A 69 -11.00 -2.46 4.34
N ILE A 70 -11.73 -3.05 3.39
CA ILE A 70 -12.92 -2.43 2.78
C ILE A 70 -14.13 -2.94 3.57
N THR A 71 -14.80 -2.04 4.29
CA THR A 71 -15.89 -2.39 5.20
C THR A 71 -17.25 -2.45 4.51
N ASP A 72 -17.44 -1.72 3.41
CA ASP A 72 -18.70 -1.70 2.67
C ASP A 72 -18.66 -2.70 1.50
N ALA A 73 -19.47 -3.75 1.63
CA ALA A 73 -19.55 -4.85 0.66
C ALA A 73 -20.02 -4.40 -0.73
N SER A 74 -20.75 -3.28 -0.83
CA SER A 74 -21.23 -2.75 -2.12
C SER A 74 -20.09 -2.35 -3.07
N TYR A 75 -18.91 -2.06 -2.51
CA TYR A 75 -17.73 -1.75 -3.31
C TYR A 75 -16.96 -2.98 -3.77
N ILE A 76 -17.12 -4.14 -3.12
CA ILE A 76 -16.39 -5.35 -3.52
C ILE A 76 -16.72 -5.74 -4.96
N GLU A 77 -18.00 -5.68 -5.32
CA GLU A 77 -18.46 -5.99 -6.68
C GLU A 77 -18.00 -4.92 -7.68
N LYS A 78 -18.10 -3.64 -7.32
CA LYS A 78 -17.66 -2.52 -8.17
C LYS A 78 -16.16 -2.58 -8.48
N LEU A 79 -15.37 -3.04 -7.53
CA LEU A 79 -13.91 -3.10 -7.67
C LEU A 79 -13.42 -4.31 -8.47
N GLY A 80 -14.32 -5.25 -8.82
CA GLY A 80 -13.97 -6.45 -9.58
C GLY A 80 -13.05 -7.41 -8.81
N VAL A 81 -13.03 -7.33 -7.47
CA VAL A 81 -12.15 -8.18 -6.64
C VAL A 81 -12.70 -9.61 -6.64
N THR A 82 -11.95 -10.53 -7.24
CA THR A 82 -12.37 -11.92 -7.45
C THR A 82 -12.20 -12.78 -6.19
N GLU A 83 -11.29 -12.39 -5.28
CA GLU A 83 -11.00 -13.12 -4.05
C GLU A 83 -11.41 -12.33 -2.81
N LYS A 84 -12.43 -12.82 -2.10
CA LYS A 84 -12.85 -12.26 -0.80
C LYS A 84 -12.03 -12.92 0.30
N LYS A 85 -11.02 -12.24 0.82
CA LYS A 85 -10.32 -12.66 2.03
C LYS A 85 -10.91 -11.92 3.23
N GLN A 86 -11.86 -12.56 3.90
CA GLN A 86 -12.39 -12.06 5.17
C GLN A 86 -11.37 -12.41 6.26
N GLU A 87 -10.67 -11.40 6.82
CA GLU A 87 -9.92 -11.62 8.05
C GLU A 87 -10.93 -11.76 9.21
N ASP A 88 -11.11 -12.99 9.68
CA ASP A 88 -11.84 -13.25 10.92
C ASP A 88 -10.98 -12.74 12.09
N PHE A 89 -11.31 -11.56 12.59
CA PHE A 89 -10.67 -10.93 13.76
C PHE A 89 -10.86 -11.74 15.07
N GLY A 90 -11.43 -12.95 14.99
CA GLY A 90 -11.84 -13.80 16.10
C GLY A 90 -10.89 -14.88 16.59
N THR A 91 -9.67 -15.05 16.06
CA THR A 91 -8.75 -16.06 16.63
C THR A 91 -7.30 -15.60 16.73
N ARG A 92 -6.98 -15.03 17.90
CA ARG A 92 -5.79 -15.33 18.74
C ARG A 92 -5.14 -14.06 19.31
N CYS A 93 -5.82 -13.42 20.25
CA CYS A 93 -5.11 -12.88 21.40
C CYS A 93 -4.53 -14.08 22.18
N ARG A 94 -3.22 -14.29 22.07
CA ARG A 94 -2.46 -14.86 23.19
C ARG A 94 -1.48 -13.79 23.63
N CYS A 95 -1.58 -13.48 24.91
CA CYS A 95 -0.76 -12.54 25.67
C CYS A 95 0.74 -12.66 25.34
#